data_AF-A0A813LWC2-F1
#
_entry.id   AF-A0A813LWC2-F1
#
_cell.length_a   1.000
_cell.length_b   1.000
_cell.length_c   1.000
_cell.angle_alpha   90.00
_cell.angle_beta   90.00
_cell.angle_gamma   90.00
#
_symmetry.space_group_name_H-M   'P 1'
#
loop_
_entity.id
_entity.type
_entity.pdbx_description
1 polymer ?
#
loop_
_entity_poly.entity_id
_entity_poly.type
_entity_poly.pdbx_seq_one_letter_code
_entity_poly.pdbx_strand_id
1 'polypeptide(L)'
;MAPPQTAISFSRPGTGEPLARRWAPENFWVPGSLLVGILVGLALSSQDTDPGVRFSNILGWTYFCAWSISFYPQLFLNWKRKSVIGLSLEFQMLNLVGFGLYFIFNALLFWQPSIKEAYKEKHGGQSSAVALNDVDFSGHAFLITAVTLDLVLL
;
A
#
# COMPACT_ATOMS: atom_id res chain seq x y z
N MET A 1 -45.95 -24.61 10.44
CA MET A 1 -44.81 -25.40 9.92
C MET A 1 -43.67 -24.42 9.70
N ALA A 2 -42.71 -24.33 10.62
CA ALA A 2 -41.60 -23.38 10.53
C ALA A 2 -40.49 -23.95 9.62
N PRO A 3 -39.78 -23.13 8.82
CA PRO A 3 -38.70 -23.61 7.97
C PRO A 3 -37.48 -24.06 8.80
N PRO A 4 -36.71 -25.04 8.33
CA PRO A 4 -35.56 -25.57 9.06
C PRO A 4 -34.43 -24.53 9.12
N GLN A 5 -33.92 -24.28 10.33
CA GLN A 5 -32.76 -23.41 10.55
C GLN A 5 -31.52 -24.06 9.93
N THR A 6 -30.99 -23.45 8.87
CA THR A 6 -29.72 -23.83 8.26
C THR A 6 -28.60 -23.40 9.20
N ALA A 7 -28.08 -24.33 10.00
CA ALA A 7 -26.92 -24.09 10.84
C ALA A 7 -25.70 -23.78 9.95
N ILE A 8 -25.20 -22.54 10.00
CA ILE A 8 -23.92 -22.18 9.41
C ILE A 8 -22.84 -22.87 10.26
N SER A 9 -22.25 -23.95 9.74
CA SER A 9 -21.10 -24.59 10.40
C SER A 9 -19.87 -23.69 10.22
N PHE A 10 -19.47 -23.05 11.31
CA PHE A 10 -18.21 -22.31 11.36
C PHE A 10 -17.08 -23.34 11.54
N SER A 11 -16.57 -23.88 10.43
CA SER A 11 -15.38 -24.73 10.45
C SER A 11 -14.21 -23.91 11.00
N ARG A 12 -13.72 -24.28 12.19
CA ARG A 12 -12.49 -23.71 12.76
C ARG A 12 -11.34 -23.87 11.76
N PRO A 13 -10.44 -22.87 11.61
CA PRO A 13 -9.24 -23.04 10.80
C PRO A 13 -8.48 -24.27 11.33
N GLY A 14 -8.23 -25.24 10.45
CA GLY A 14 -7.64 -26.51 10.82
C GLY A 14 -6.28 -26.33 11.48
N THR A 15 -6.16 -26.78 12.73
CA THR A 15 -4.93 -26.85 13.52
C THR A 15 -3.96 -27.94 13.03
N GLY A 16 -3.88 -28.15 11.72
CA GLY A 16 -3.16 -29.27 11.09
C GLY A 16 -2.67 -29.01 9.67
N GLU A 17 -2.65 -27.75 9.20
CA GLU A 17 -1.97 -27.41 7.95
C GLU A 17 -0.47 -27.76 8.08
N PRO A 18 0.11 -28.58 7.18
CA PRO A 18 1.53 -28.93 7.25
C PRO A 18 2.39 -27.67 7.24
N LEU A 19 3.39 -27.57 8.12
CA LEU A 19 4.33 -26.44 8.14
C LEU A 19 4.94 -26.15 6.75
N ALA A 20 5.01 -27.16 5.88
CA ALA A 20 5.44 -27.06 4.48
C ALA A 20 4.53 -26.18 3.59
N ARG A 21 3.20 -26.11 3.83
CA ARG A 21 2.29 -25.21 3.11
C ARG A 21 2.47 -23.75 3.50
N ARG A 22 2.91 -23.49 4.74
CA ARG A 22 3.19 -22.12 5.23
C ARG A 22 4.37 -21.47 4.49
N TRP A 23 5.32 -22.28 4.03
CA TRP A 23 6.51 -21.89 3.25
C TRP A 23 6.41 -22.31 1.78
N ALA A 24 5.19 -22.36 1.23
CA ALA A 24 5.02 -22.63 -0.18
C ALA A 24 5.67 -21.49 -1.03
N PRO A 25 6.24 -21.78 -2.21
CA PRO A 25 6.90 -20.78 -3.07
C PRO A 25 6.03 -19.56 -3.37
N GLU A 26 4.71 -19.77 -3.44
CA GLU A 26 3.71 -18.72 -3.62
C GLU A 26 3.58 -17.73 -2.45
N ASN A 27 4.26 -17.91 -1.32
CA ASN A 27 4.29 -16.96 -0.22
C ASN A 27 5.58 -16.14 -0.17
N PHE A 28 6.55 -16.41 -1.06
CA PHE A 28 7.86 -15.75 -1.04
C PHE A 28 7.80 -14.27 -1.45
N TRP A 29 6.76 -13.85 -2.16
CA TRP A 29 6.58 -12.47 -2.58
C TRP A 29 6.43 -11.51 -1.40
N VAL A 30 5.80 -11.94 -0.29
CA VAL A 30 5.63 -11.11 0.91
C VAL A 30 6.98 -10.77 1.56
N PRO A 31 7.80 -11.73 2.03
CA PRO A 31 9.13 -11.42 2.56
C PRO A 31 10.07 -10.82 1.49
N GLY A 32 9.90 -11.20 0.22
CA GLY A 32 10.64 -10.62 -0.90
C GLY A 32 10.42 -9.10 -1.02
N SER A 33 9.17 -8.63 -0.89
CA SER A 33 8.86 -7.19 -0.94
C SER A 33 9.51 -6.40 0.20
N LEU A 34 9.57 -6.99 1.40
CA LEU A 34 10.24 -6.38 2.55
C LEU A 34 11.74 -6.27 2.33
N LEU A 35 12.37 -7.33 1.82
CA LEU A 35 13.79 -7.32 1.48
C LEU A 35 14.11 -6.29 0.40
N VAL A 36 13.30 -6.22 -0.66
CA VAL A 36 13.46 -5.20 -1.71
C VAL A 36 13.36 -3.79 -1.13
N GLY A 37 12.35 -3.52 -0.30
CA GLY A 37 12.19 -2.20 0.31
C GLY A 37 13.34 -1.81 1.25
N ILE A 38 13.87 -2.77 2.02
CA ILE A 38 15.06 -2.56 2.84
C ILE A 38 16.28 -2.26 1.97
N LEU A 39 16.51 -3.02 0.90
CA LEU A 39 17.65 -2.83 0.00
C LEU A 39 17.58 -1.48 -0.74
N VAL A 40 16.40 -1.12 -1.24
CA VAL A 40 16.14 0.18 -1.88
C VAL A 40 16.36 1.30 -0.86
N GLY A 41 15.82 1.16 0.34
CA GLY A 41 16.01 2.12 1.42
C GLY A 41 17.48 2.31 1.80
N LEU A 42 18.25 1.23 1.89
CA LEU A 42 19.69 1.28 2.16
C LEU A 42 20.47 1.94 1.02
N ALA A 43 20.10 1.66 -0.24
CA ALA A 43 20.76 2.23 -1.41
C ALA A 43 20.50 3.74 -1.51
N LEU A 44 19.24 4.16 -1.37
CA LEU A 44 18.83 5.56 -1.50
C LEU A 44 19.27 6.40 -0.30
N SER A 45 19.37 5.81 0.89
CA SER A 45 19.81 6.48 2.11
C SER A 45 21.32 6.38 2.37
N SER A 46 22.08 5.83 1.42
CA SER A 46 23.54 5.67 1.56
C SER A 46 24.30 6.99 1.74
N GLN A 47 23.69 8.12 1.35
CA GLN A 47 24.29 9.45 1.41
C GLN A 47 23.85 10.25 2.65
N ASP A 48 22.89 9.75 3.44
CA ASP A 48 22.36 10.46 4.61
C ASP A 48 23.34 10.38 5.79
N THR A 49 23.80 11.53 6.26
CA THR A 49 24.74 11.63 7.39
C THR A 49 24.07 11.47 8.76
N ASP A 50 22.78 11.82 8.86
CA ASP A 50 22.02 11.68 10.11
C ASP A 50 21.44 10.27 10.26
N PRO A 51 21.75 9.54 11.34
CA PRO A 51 21.23 8.18 11.53
C PRO A 51 19.70 8.11 11.63
N GLY A 52 19.06 9.15 12.15
CA GLY A 52 17.60 9.21 12.32
C GLY A 52 16.88 9.32 10.98
N VAL A 53 17.31 10.26 10.14
CA VAL A 53 16.83 10.42 8.76
C VAL A 53 17.04 9.13 7.97
N ARG A 54 18.22 8.51 8.13
CA ARG A 54 18.54 7.26 7.45
C ARG A 54 17.63 6.11 7.82
N PHE A 55 17.37 5.93 9.11
CA PHE A 55 16.43 4.92 9.59
C PHE A 55 15.01 5.20 9.09
N SER A 56 14.57 6.46 9.13
CA SER A 56 13.25 6.85 8.62
C SER A 56 13.09 6.56 7.13
N ASN A 57 14.11 6.84 6.32
CA ASN A 57 14.09 6.54 4.88
C ASN A 57 14.00 5.04 4.61
N ILE A 58 14.79 4.21 5.32
CA ILE A 58 14.74 2.75 5.17
C ILE A 58 13.34 2.21 5.51
N LEU A 59 12.74 2.69 6.61
CA LEU A 59 11.38 2.31 6.98
C LEU A 59 10.36 2.78 5.95
N GLY A 60 10.50 3.99 5.41
CA GLY A 60 9.62 4.54 4.38
C GLY A 60 9.60 3.69 3.11
N TRP A 61 10.78 3.32 2.60
CA TRP A 61 10.89 2.45 1.42
C TRP A 61 10.43 1.02 1.68
N THR A 62 10.69 0.48 2.88
CA THR A 62 10.18 -0.83 3.29
C THR A 62 8.66 -0.83 3.36
N TYR A 63 8.07 0.21 3.94
CA TYR A 63 6.63 0.42 4.01
C TYR A 63 6.02 0.52 2.62
N PHE A 64 6.61 1.32 1.73
CA PHE A 64 6.17 1.46 0.34
C PHE A 64 6.09 0.10 -0.36
N CYS A 65 7.16 -0.71 -0.30
CA CYS A 65 7.17 -2.03 -0.94
C CYS A 65 6.17 -3.00 -0.31
N ALA A 66 6.07 -3.02 1.02
CA ALA A 66 5.14 -3.89 1.75
C ALA A 66 3.68 -3.60 1.40
N TRP A 67 3.30 -2.32 1.32
CA TRP A 67 1.95 -1.94 0.95
C TRP A 67 1.69 -2.11 -0.54
N SER A 68 2.64 -1.75 -1.39
CA SER A 68 2.49 -1.86 -2.85
C SER A 68 2.15 -3.29 -3.26
N ILE A 69 2.79 -4.29 -2.63
CA ILE A 69 2.56 -5.66 -3.01
C ILE A 69 1.15 -6.18 -2.68
N SER A 70 0.48 -5.55 -1.70
CA SER A 70 -0.89 -5.93 -1.31
C SER A 70 -1.94 -5.66 -2.38
N PHE A 71 -1.68 -4.74 -3.33
CA PHE A 71 -2.64 -4.39 -4.38
C PHE A 71 -2.70 -5.42 -5.53
N TYR A 72 -1.59 -6.10 -5.82
CA TYR A 72 -1.47 -6.97 -7.00
C TYR A 72 -2.30 -8.26 -6.95
N PRO A 73 -2.45 -8.97 -5.80
CA PRO A 73 -3.27 -10.18 -5.74
C PRO A 73 -4.71 -9.93 -6.17
N GLN A 74 -5.32 -8.83 -5.71
CA GLN A 74 -6.69 -8.48 -6.06
C GLN A 74 -6.82 -8.12 -7.54
N LEU A 75 -5.89 -7.32 -8.07
CA LEU A 75 -5.84 -6.95 -9.48
C LEU A 75 -5.71 -8.18 -10.38
N PHE A 76 -4.79 -9.09 -10.05
CA PHE A 76 -4.55 -10.32 -10.82
C PHE A 76 -5.76 -11.26 -10.79
N LEU A 77 -6.41 -11.43 -9.62
CA LEU A 77 -7.59 -12.27 -9.50
C LEU A 77 -8.75 -11.73 -10.32
N ASN A 78 -9.00 -10.42 -10.28
CA ASN A 78 -10.03 -9.77 -11.09
C ASN A 78 -9.75 -9.95 -12.59
N TRP A 79 -8.49 -9.76 -13.00
CA TRP A 79 -8.09 -9.92 -14.41
C TRP A 79 -8.27 -11.35 -14.93
N LYS A 80 -7.90 -12.34 -14.11
CA LYS A 80 -8.01 -13.77 -14.45
C LYS A 80 -9.46 -14.26 -14.44
N ARG A 81 -10.27 -13.82 -13.47
CA ARG A 81 -11.66 -14.28 -13.32
C ARG A 81 -12.63 -13.54 -14.23
N LYS A 82 -12.24 -12.37 -14.77
CA LYS A 82 -13.14 -11.47 -15.52
C LYS A 82 -14.42 -11.18 -14.74
N SER A 83 -14.30 -11.15 -13.41
CA SER A 83 -15.42 -11.02 -12.49
C SER A 83 -14.96 -10.28 -11.25
N VAL A 84 -15.84 -9.40 -10.79
CA VAL A 84 -15.61 -8.47 -9.69
C VAL A 84 -16.47 -8.83 -8.48
N ILE A 85 -17.09 -10.02 -8.52
CA ILE A 85 -17.86 -10.59 -7.42
C ILE A 85 -16.90 -10.77 -6.23
N GLY A 86 -17.12 -9.97 -5.17
CA GLY A 86 -16.28 -9.92 -3.97
C GLY A 86 -15.43 -8.64 -3.83
N LEU A 87 -15.38 -7.78 -4.85
CA LEU A 87 -14.77 -6.45 -4.77
C LEU A 87 -15.84 -5.42 -4.42
N SER A 88 -15.63 -4.61 -3.37
CA SER A 88 -16.48 -3.46 -3.08
C SER A 88 -16.08 -2.28 -3.97
N LEU A 89 -16.95 -1.93 -4.92
CA LEU A 89 -16.74 -0.80 -5.84
C LEU A 89 -16.72 0.54 -5.11
N GLU A 90 -17.61 0.74 -4.15
CA GLU A 90 -17.68 1.97 -3.34
C GLU A 90 -16.37 2.19 -2.57
N PHE A 91 -15.83 1.13 -1.98
CA PHE A 91 -14.53 1.18 -1.31
C PHE A 91 -13.40 1.53 -2.27
N GLN A 92 -13.42 0.96 -3.48
CA GLN A 92 -12.37 1.20 -4.46
C GLN A 92 -12.43 2.62 -5.04
N MET A 93 -13.62 3.17 -5.27
CA MET A 93 -13.80 4.57 -5.65
C MET A 93 -13.34 5.52 -4.54
N LEU A 94 -13.64 5.19 -3.28
CA LEU A 94 -13.18 5.97 -2.13
C LEU A 94 -11.64 5.95 -2.04
N ASN A 95 -11.00 4.80 -2.23
CA ASN A 95 -9.54 4.70 -2.28
C ASN A 95 -8.95 5.50 -3.44
N LEU A 96 -9.59 5.51 -4.61
CA LEU A 96 -9.12 6.30 -5.74
C LEU A 96 -9.05 7.79 -5.39
N VAL A 97 -10.14 8.33 -4.85
CA VAL A 97 -10.20 9.74 -4.43
C VAL A 97 -9.23 10.00 -3.28
N GLY A 98 -9.19 9.11 -2.29
CA GLY A 98 -8.30 9.21 -1.13
C GLY A 98 -6.82 9.25 -1.52
N PHE A 99 -6.37 8.30 -2.35
CA PHE A 99 -5.00 8.27 -2.83
C PHE A 99 -4.68 9.42 -3.78
N GLY A 100 -5.64 9.88 -4.59
CA GLY A 100 -5.47 11.06 -5.44
C GLY A 100 -5.24 12.33 -4.61
N LEU A 101 -6.08 12.57 -3.61
CA LEU A 101 -5.91 13.71 -2.69
C LEU A 101 -4.62 13.58 -1.87
N TYR A 102 -4.29 12.37 -1.41
CA TYR A 102 -3.06 12.11 -0.67
C TYR A 102 -1.81 12.36 -1.53
N PHE A 103 -1.84 11.97 -2.80
CA PHE A 103 -0.78 12.26 -3.76
C PHE A 103 -0.62 13.74 -4.01
N ILE A 104 -1.73 14.46 -4.24
CA ILE A 104 -1.70 15.93 -4.41
C ILE A 104 -1.10 16.59 -3.16
N PHE A 105 -1.54 16.19 -1.97
CA PHE A 105 -1.02 16.71 -0.70
C PHE A 105 0.50 16.49 -0.58
N ASN A 106 0.97 15.24 -0.75
CA ASN A 106 2.39 14.91 -0.62
C ASN A 106 3.22 15.61 -1.71
N ALA A 107 2.78 15.58 -2.97
CA ALA A 107 3.48 16.21 -4.08
C ALA A 107 3.62 17.72 -3.89
N LEU A 108 2.54 18.40 -3.49
CA LEU A 108 2.57 19.84 -3.23
C LEU A 108 3.49 20.19 -2.06
N LEU A 109 3.39 19.45 -0.94
CA LEU A 109 4.22 19.71 0.24
C LEU A 109 5.69 19.30 0.02
N PHE A 110 5.96 18.39 -0.92
CA PHE A 110 7.30 17.92 -1.28
C PHE A 110 7.99 18.77 -2.35
N TRP A 111 7.28 19.29 -3.36
CA TRP A 111 7.91 20.06 -4.43
C TRP A 111 7.71 21.56 -4.33
N GLN A 112 6.55 22.06 -3.90
CA GLN A 112 6.24 23.48 -4.00
C GLN A 112 6.92 24.30 -2.89
N PRO A 113 7.85 25.22 -3.21
CA PRO A 113 8.57 26.00 -2.21
C PRO A 113 7.64 26.89 -1.39
N SER A 114 6.68 27.56 -2.06
CA SER A 114 5.72 28.45 -1.41
C SER A 114 4.88 27.74 -0.34
N ILE A 115 4.51 26.47 -0.59
CA ILE A 115 3.71 25.68 0.36
C ILE A 115 4.59 25.21 1.52
N LYS A 116 5.85 24.84 1.27
CA LYS A 116 6.82 24.52 2.33
C LYS A 116 7.07 25.70 3.26
N GLU A 117 7.23 26.90 2.71
CA GLU A 117 7.42 28.13 3.48
C GLU A 117 6.20 28.46 4.33
N ALA A 118 5.00 28.43 3.74
CA ALA A 118 3.75 28.61 4.47
C ALA A 118 3.55 27.56 5.58
N TYR A 119 3.94 26.30 5.31
CA TYR A 119 3.92 25.25 6.33
C TYR A 119 4.89 25.55 7.47
N LYS A 120 6.13 25.94 7.16
CA LYS A 120 7.15 26.30 8.15
C LYS A 120 6.69 27.46 9.02
N GLU A 121 6.15 28.51 8.42
CA GLU A 121 5.63 29.69 9.14
C GLU A 121 4.57 29.28 10.16
N LYS A 122 3.64 28.40 9.77
CA LYS A 122 2.56 27.91 10.63
C LYS A 122 3.02 26.95 11.74
N HIS A 123 4.15 26.28 11.57
CA HIS A 123 4.66 25.24 12.49
C HIS A 123 5.99 25.64 13.16
N GLY A 124 6.21 26.93 13.41
CA GLY A 124 7.35 27.41 14.19
C GLY A 124 8.71 27.18 13.51
N GLY A 125 8.76 27.23 12.18
CA GLY A 125 9.95 27.03 11.37
C GLY A 125 10.27 25.58 11.01
N GLN A 126 9.47 24.61 11.48
CA GLN A 126 9.70 23.19 11.21
C GLN A 126 9.36 22.81 9.77
N SER A 127 10.28 22.12 9.10
CA SER A 127 10.02 21.54 7.78
C SER A 127 8.99 20.42 7.88
N SER A 128 8.21 20.23 6.81
CA SER A 128 7.34 19.06 6.69
C SER A 128 8.14 17.76 6.74
N ALA A 129 7.57 16.75 7.39
CA ALA A 129 8.11 15.39 7.44
C ALA A 129 7.83 14.57 6.17
N VAL A 130 7.10 15.13 5.20
CA VAL A 130 6.82 14.45 3.93
C VAL A 130 8.13 14.17 3.19
N ALA A 131 8.33 12.90 2.88
CA ALA A 131 9.49 12.38 2.18
C ALA A 131 9.11 11.83 0.79
N LEU A 132 10.12 11.50 -0.02
CA LEU A 132 9.90 11.07 -1.40
C LEU A 132 9.10 9.75 -1.48
N ASN A 133 9.32 8.84 -0.54
CA ASN A 133 8.58 7.58 -0.44
C ASN A 133 7.07 7.79 -0.22
N ASP A 134 6.64 8.88 0.42
CA ASP A 134 5.21 9.18 0.63
C ASP A 134 4.54 9.60 -0.68
N VAL A 135 5.27 10.37 -1.51
CA VAL A 135 4.84 10.78 -2.85
C VAL A 135 4.75 9.56 -3.77
N ASP A 136 5.78 8.72 -3.80
CA ASP A 136 5.81 7.53 -4.65
C ASP A 136 4.74 6.52 -4.23
N PHE A 137 4.53 6.31 -2.94
CA PHE A 137 3.47 5.45 -2.42
C PHE A 137 2.08 5.91 -2.86
N SER A 138 1.77 7.18 -2.60
CA SER A 138 0.44 7.72 -2.89
C SER A 138 0.15 7.76 -4.40
N GLY A 139 1.14 8.09 -5.22
CA GLY A 139 1.02 8.04 -6.68
C GLY A 139 0.85 6.61 -7.20
N HIS A 140 1.65 5.67 -6.69
CA HIS A 140 1.54 4.25 -7.04
C HIS A 140 0.16 3.67 -6.70
N ALA A 141 -0.30 3.91 -5.47
CA ALA A 141 -1.59 3.44 -4.99
C ALA A 141 -2.74 4.03 -5.84
N PHE A 142 -2.69 5.33 -6.13
CA PHE A 142 -3.66 5.97 -7.03
C PHE A 142 -3.72 5.31 -8.40
N LEU A 143 -2.57 5.07 -9.04
CA LEU A 143 -2.49 4.46 -10.37
C LEU A 143 -3.01 3.02 -10.37
N ILE A 144 -2.61 2.18 -9.40
CA ILE A 144 -3.11 0.79 -9.36
C ILE A 144 -4.60 0.75 -9.07
N THR A 145 -5.11 1.60 -8.17
CA THR A 145 -6.55 1.68 -7.91
C THR A 145 -7.32 2.13 -9.16
N ALA A 146 -6.78 3.08 -9.93
CA ALA A 146 -7.36 3.52 -11.20
C ALA A 146 -7.41 2.37 -12.22
N VAL A 147 -6.29 1.65 -12.42
CA VAL A 147 -6.22 0.49 -13.31
C VAL A 147 -7.17 -0.62 -12.87
N THR A 148 -7.31 -0.84 -11.55
CA THR A 148 -8.23 -1.85 -11.03
C THR A 148 -9.68 -1.49 -11.33
N LEU A 149 -10.05 -0.20 -11.24
CA LEU A 149 -11.40 0.27 -11.58
C LEU A 149 -11.66 0.19 -13.09
N ASP A 150 -10.70 0.59 -13.92
CA ASP A 150 -10.82 0.50 -15.38
C ASP A 150 -11.07 -0.95 -15.84
N LEU A 151 -10.32 -1.91 -15.26
CA LEU A 151 -10.50 -3.34 -15.50
C LEU A 151 -11.87 -3.87 -15.06
N VAL A 152 -12.53 -3.21 -14.10
CA VAL A 152 -13.86 -3.60 -13.60
C VAL A 152 -14.97 -3.04 -14.47
N LEU A 153 -14.76 -1.86 -15.06
CA LEU A 153 -15.78 -1.13 -15.83
C LEU A 153 -15.84 -1.57 -17.31
N LEU A 154 -14.81 -2.27 -17.81
CA LEU A 154 -14.70 -2.81 -19.18
C LEU A 154 -15.01 -4.31 -19.23
#